data_AF-A0A9E4Y712-F1
#
_entry.id   AF-A0A9E4Y712-F1
#
_cell.length_a   1.000
_cell.length_b   1.000
_cell.length_c   1.000
_cell.angle_alpha   90.00
_cell.angle_beta   90.00
_cell.angle_gamma   90.00
#
_symmetry.space_group_name_H-M   'P 1'
#
loop_
_entity.id
_entity.type
_entity.pdbx_description
1 polymer ?
#
loop_
_entity_poly.entity_id
_entity_poly.type
_entity_poly.pdbx_seq_one_letter_code
_entity_poly.pdbx_strand_id
1 'polypeptide(L)' 'MEIPPVVIDRLPLYARALAGLEAAGREVVSSQDLGSQLNVTPAQIRKDLSYFGRFGKQGRGYNVRRL' A
#
# COMPACT_ATOMS: atom_id res chain seq x y z
N MET A 1 16.22 -12.26 -2.61
CA MET A 1 15.27 -12.23 -1.48
C MET A 1 13.93 -12.62 -2.09
N GLU A 2 13.34 -13.72 -1.66
CA GLU A 2 12.08 -14.23 -2.23
C GLU A 2 10.90 -13.49 -1.59
N ILE A 3 9.93 -13.09 -2.40
CA ILE A 3 8.72 -12.40 -1.92
C ILE A 3 7.78 -13.48 -1.38
N PRO A 4 7.34 -13.41 -0.11
CA PRO A 4 6.47 -14.45 0.45
C PRO A 4 5.14 -14.56 -0.33
N PRO A 5 4.60 -15.77 -0.58
CA PRO A 5 3.35 -15.95 -1.32
C PRO A 5 2.18 -15.13 -0.74
N VAL A 6 2.06 -15.07 0.60
CA VAL A 6 1.04 -14.27 1.30
C VAL A 6 1.12 -12.76 1.02
N VAL A 7 2.27 -12.26 0.59
CA VAL A 7 2.43 -10.86 0.14
C VAL A 7 1.86 -10.71 -1.26
N ILE A 8 2.15 -11.67 -2.15
CA ILE A 8 1.63 -11.71 -3.52
C ILE A 8 0.10 -11.79 -3.50
N ASP A 9 -0.48 -12.63 -2.63
CA ASP A 9 -1.93 -12.79 -2.48
C ASP A 9 -2.65 -11.50 -2.05
N ARG A 10 -1.93 -10.55 -1.42
CA ARG A 10 -2.48 -9.25 -1.00
C ARG A 10 -2.34 -8.15 -2.04
N LEU A 11 -1.54 -8.34 -3.10
CA LEU A 11 -1.40 -7.33 -4.15
C LEU A 11 -2.73 -6.91 -4.80
N PRO A 12 -3.68 -7.82 -5.08
CA PRO A 12 -4.97 -7.44 -5.64
C PRO A 12 -5.83 -6.58 -4.68
N LEU A 13 -5.62 -6.69 -3.36
CA LEU A 13 -6.27 -5.81 -2.37
C LEU A 13 -5.70 -4.40 -2.45
N TYR A 14 -4.37 -4.26 -2.50
CA TYR A 14 -3.72 -2.97 -2.65
C TYR A 14 -4.08 -2.28 -3.96
N ALA A 15 -4.02 -3.00 -5.08
CA ALA A 15 -4.35 -2.46 -6.39
C ALA A 15 -5.79 -1.91 -6.46
N ARG A 16 -6.77 -2.62 -5.87
CA ARG A 16 -8.17 -2.14 -5.81
C ARG A 16 -8.32 -0.89 -4.96
N ALA A 17 -7.70 -0.84 -3.78
CA ALA A 17 -7.73 0.35 -2.95
C ALA A 17 -7.08 1.55 -3.65
N LEU A 18 -5.93 1.35 -4.31
CA LEU A 18 -5.23 2.40 -5.04
C LEU A 18 -6.05 2.91 -6.23
N ALA A 19 -6.69 2.03 -7.00
CA ALA A 19 -7.57 2.42 -8.09
C ALA A 19 -8.76 3.27 -7.58
N GLY A 20 -9.37 2.90 -6.45
CA GLY A 20 -10.43 3.68 -5.83
C GLY A 20 -9.96 5.05 -5.35
N LEU A 21 -8.77 5.13 -4.75
CA LEU A 21 -8.15 6.38 -4.32
C LEU A 21 -7.81 7.28 -5.52
N GLU A 22 -7.27 6.71 -6.60
CA GLU A 22 -6.98 7.45 -7.82
C GLU A 22 -8.25 8.00 -8.46
N ALA A 23 -9.31 7.20 -8.55
CA ALA A 23 -10.61 7.64 -9.06
C ALA A 23 -11.22 8.77 -8.20
N ALA A 24 -10.93 8.79 -6.89
CA ALA A 24 -11.31 9.87 -5.98
C ALA A 24 -10.36 11.10 -6.03
N GLY A 25 -9.39 11.12 -6.94
CA GLY A 25 -8.43 12.22 -7.10
C GLY A 25 -7.38 12.32 -5.98
N ARG A 26 -7.20 11.26 -5.18
CA ARG A 26 -6.21 11.24 -4.09
C ARG A 26 -4.82 11.00 -4.67
N GLU A 27 -3.89 11.91 -4.38
CA GLU A 27 -2.50 11.77 -4.84
C GLU A 27 -1.63 10.98 -3.86
N VAL A 28 -1.96 11.04 -2.58
CA VAL A 28 -1.18 10.45 -1.48
C VAL A 28 -2.08 9.70 -0.51
N VAL A 29 -1.59 8.57 -0.02
CA VAL A 29 -2.26 7.74 0.99
C VAL A 29 -1.27 7.26 2.06
N SER A 30 -1.70 7.21 3.32
CA SER A 30 -0.86 6.67 4.41
C SER A 30 -1.06 5.16 4.59
N SER A 31 -0.11 4.48 5.24
CA SER A 31 -0.33 3.09 5.68
C SER A 31 -1.47 2.98 6.70
N GLN A 32 -1.77 4.05 7.42
CA GLN A 32 -2.91 4.11 8.34
C GLN A 32 -4.23 4.05 7.55
N ASP A 33 -4.37 4.88 6.52
CA ASP A 33 -5.60 4.97 5.71
C ASP A 33 -5.85 3.67 4.94
N LEU A 34 -4.82 3.12 4.28
CA LEU A 34 -4.91 1.82 3.63
C LEU A 34 -5.27 0.72 4.62
N GLY A 35 -4.70 0.77 5.82
CA GLY A 35 -4.97 -0.22 6.85
C GLY A 35 -6.43 -0.22 7.31
N SER A 36 -6.99 0.97 7.53
CA SER A 36 -8.41 1.14 7.87
C SER A 36 -9.35 0.65 6.76
N GLN A 37 -9.01 0.88 5.48
CA GLN A 37 -9.83 0.43 4.35
C GLN A 37 -9.73 -1.08 4.09
N LEU A 38 -8.55 -1.65 4.25
CA LEU A 38 -8.26 -3.04 3.89
C LEU A 38 -8.37 -4.02 5.07
N ASN A 39 -8.62 -3.51 6.28
CA ASN A 39 -8.55 -4.27 7.53
C ASN A 39 -7.19 -4.98 7.71
N VAL A 40 -6.11 -4.26 7.39
CA VAL A 40 -4.71 -4.72 7.52
C VAL A 40 -3.95 -3.75 8.41
N THR A 41 -3.06 -4.23 9.27
CA THR A 41 -2.32 -3.31 10.14
C THR A 41 -1.36 -2.43 9.32
N PRO A 42 -1.15 -1.16 9.71
CA PRO A 42 -0.21 -0.27 9.00
C PRO A 42 1.21 -0.83 8.96
N ALA A 43 1.63 -1.56 10.00
CA ALA A 43 2.93 -2.21 10.06
C ALA A 43 3.07 -3.32 9.01
N GLN A 44 2.02 -4.10 8.81
CA GLN A 44 2.00 -5.16 7.82
C GLN A 44 2.05 -4.59 6.39
N ILE A 45 1.31 -3.51 6.11
CA ILE A 45 1.37 -2.81 4.81
C ILE A 45 2.79 -2.32 4.52
N ARG A 46 3.44 -1.67 5.49
CA ARG A 46 4.84 -1.22 5.35
C ARG A 46 5.78 -2.37 5.04
N LYS A 47 5.60 -3.51 5.72
CA LYS A 47 6.42 -4.71 5.52
C LYS A 47 6.20 -5.30 4.13
N ASP A 48 4.95 -5.44 3.69
CA ASP A 48 4.60 -5.98 2.37
C ASP A 48 5.19 -5.13 1.25
N LEU A 49 5.01 -3.82 1.31
CA LEU A 49 5.56 -2.89 0.33
C LEU A 49 7.09 -2.86 0.32
N SER A 50 7.74 -3.10 1.48
CA SER A 50 9.21 -3.12 1.55
C SER A 50 9.86 -4.24 0.72
N TYR A 51 9.12 -5.32 0.40
CA TYR A 51 9.62 -6.38 -0.48
C TYR A 51 9.76 -5.93 -1.94
N PHE A 52 9.02 -4.90 -2.37
CA PHE A 52 9.04 -4.39 -3.75
C PHE A 52 9.88 -3.12 -3.91
N GLY A 53 10.40 -2.57 -2.81
CA GLY A 53 11.23 -1.35 -2.82
C GLY A 53 10.80 -0.32 -1.78
N ARG A 54 11.23 0.92 -1.99
CA ARG A 54 10.91 2.05 -1.09
C ARG A 54 9.92 2.99 -1.77
N PHE A 55 8.65 2.86 -1.42
CA PHE A 55 7.55 3.62 -2.05
C PHE A 55 7.12 4.88 -1.30
N GLY A 56 7.83 5.27 -0.24
CA GLY A 56 7.45 6.42 0.57
C GLY A 56 8.60 7.00 1.38
N LYS A 57 8.41 8.24 1.83
CA LYS A 57 9.23 8.86 2.89
C LYS A 57 8.44 8.83 4.20
N GLN A 58 9.12 8.56 5.30
CA GLN A 58 8.53 8.60 6.64
C GLN A 58 7.78 9.93 6.84
N GLY A 59 6.51 9.83 7.25
CA GLY A 59 5.65 10.99 7.48
C GLY A 59 5.01 11.62 6.23
N ARG A 60 5.27 11.13 5.01
CA ARG A 60 4.70 11.70 3.76
C ARG A 60 3.71 10.78 3.03
N GLY A 61 3.55 9.54 3.46
CA GLY A 61 2.68 8.56 2.78
C GLY A 61 3.27 8.02 1.48
N TYR A 62 2.41 7.33 0.73
CA TYR A 62 2.69 6.71 -0.56
C TYR A 62 1.98 7.49 -1.66
N ASN A 63 2.65 7.68 -2.80
CA ASN A 63 1.99 8.26 -3.96
C ASN A 63 1.06 7.22 -4.60
N VAL A 64 -0.22 7.55 -4.73
CA VAL A 64 -1.26 6.58 -5.15
C VAL A 64 -0.99 6.02 -6.55
N ARG A 65 -0.45 6.83 -7.47
CA ARG A 65 -0.16 6.43 -8.86
C ARG A 65 1.15 5.68 -9.04
N ARG A 66 2.05 5.72 -8.05
CA ARG A 66 3.40 5.15 -8.11
C ARG A 66 3.63 4.04 -7.08
N LEU A 67 2.60 3.71 -6.30
CA LEU A 67 2.60 2.60 -5.35
C LEU A 67 2.13 1.32 -6.04
#